data_AF-A0A7S0QPR8-F1
#
_entry.id   AF-A0A7S0QPR8-F1
#
_cell.length_a   1.000
_cell.length_b   1.000
_cell.length_c   1.000
_cell.angle_alpha   90.00
_cell.angle_beta   90.00
_cell.angle_gamma   90.00
#
_symmetry.space_group_name_H-M   'P 1'
#
loop_
_entity.id
_entity.type
_entity.pdbx_description
1 polymer ?
#
loop_
_entity_poly.entity_id
_entity_poly.type
_entity_poly.pdbx_seq_one_letter_code
_entity_poly.pdbx_strand_id
1 'polypeptide(L)'
;DKIRGDTSTDIVLNALESSHPFLKSISQVTVNHFDVDAFTSVWALMYPEHALRHTRELRECAHIGDFRELDLSRPGADTGLKLCCWLNTTERKHFARPFESSDDEKWPVFLESGRFLSVLTDPEAFRSEWQEEYRRVRDDADLIAASASVRRYADIDLCAVECPRPVHYYALFGVTRGCDVVVTSYGDGRVEVEQKYTQFVDLSSRPTFPRVELGGLAEVLNTLEARLAPAGAEQAVWLCERAVDTGPLLRRDLPSRRLSKVLPDPVSK
;
A
#
# COMPACT_ATOMS: atom_id res chain seq x y z
N ASP A 1 26.43 5.78 1.62
CA ASP A 1 25.71 5.01 0.59
C ASP A 1 25.36 3.56 0.92
N LYS A 2 25.99 2.89 1.91
CA LYS A 2 25.74 1.45 2.18
C LYS A 2 24.45 1.11 2.96
N ILE A 3 23.70 2.11 3.42
CA ILE A 3 22.46 1.91 4.21
C ILE A 3 21.21 2.39 3.48
N ARG A 4 21.32 2.86 2.23
CA ARG A 4 20.15 3.31 1.46
C ARG A 4 19.20 2.14 1.22
N GLY A 5 17.91 2.40 1.29
CA GLY A 5 16.84 1.44 1.03
C GLY A 5 15.59 2.19 0.59
N ASP A 6 14.60 1.46 0.06
CA ASP A 6 13.35 2.08 -0.39
C ASP A 6 12.42 2.35 0.80
N THR A 7 12.44 1.47 1.79
CA THR A 7 11.67 1.59 3.03
C THR A 7 12.57 1.88 4.23
N SER A 8 12.00 2.37 5.34
CA SER A 8 12.71 2.53 6.61
C SER A 8 13.26 1.19 7.10
N THR A 9 12.49 0.12 6.90
CA THR A 9 12.88 -1.25 7.21
C THR A 9 14.08 -1.71 6.39
N ASP A 10 14.12 -1.39 5.09
CA ASP A 10 15.29 -1.67 4.25
C ASP A 10 16.54 -0.97 4.78
N ILE A 11 16.41 0.31 5.17
CA ILE A 11 17.51 1.11 5.71
C ILE A 11 18.03 0.49 7.02
N VAL A 12 17.12 0.14 7.93
CA VAL A 12 17.46 -0.52 9.20
C VAL A 12 18.15 -1.86 8.96
N LEU A 13 17.59 -2.71 8.11
CA LEU A 13 18.17 -4.03 7.82
C LEU A 13 19.54 -3.91 7.17
N ASN A 14 19.73 -2.97 6.22
CA ASN A 14 21.04 -2.68 5.64
C ASN A 14 22.05 -2.19 6.69
N ALA A 15 21.62 -1.36 7.64
CA ALA A 15 22.47 -0.91 8.75
C ALA A 15 22.85 -2.08 9.68
N LEU A 16 21.92 -2.97 10.01
CA LEU A 16 22.15 -4.15 10.84
C LEU A 16 23.12 -5.13 10.15
N GLU A 17 22.87 -5.47 8.89
CA GLU A 17 23.71 -6.38 8.09
C GLU A 17 25.14 -5.86 7.95
N SER A 18 25.30 -4.55 7.77
CA SER A 18 26.62 -3.91 7.68
C SER A 18 27.26 -3.62 9.04
N SER A 19 26.61 -3.98 10.15
CA SER A 19 27.06 -3.63 11.51
C SER A 19 27.43 -2.15 11.63
N HIS A 20 26.59 -1.27 11.06
CA HIS A 20 26.93 0.12 10.86
C HIS A 20 27.29 0.82 12.18
N PRO A 21 28.39 1.61 12.26
CA PRO A 21 28.89 2.17 13.51
C PRO A 21 27.87 2.96 14.34
N PHE A 22 26.96 3.69 13.70
CA PHE A 22 25.93 4.48 14.40
C PHE A 22 25.04 3.60 15.31
N LEU A 23 24.83 2.32 14.98
CA LEU A 23 24.00 1.42 15.78
C LEU A 23 24.58 1.20 17.19
N LYS A 24 25.89 1.38 17.37
CA LYS A 24 26.56 1.30 18.69
C LYS A 24 26.37 2.55 19.53
N SER A 25 25.93 3.65 18.91
CA SER A 25 25.74 4.96 19.57
C SER A 25 24.30 5.28 19.94
N ILE A 26 23.34 4.44 19.53
CA ILE A 26 21.93 4.62 19.84
C ILE A 26 21.53 3.80 21.06
N SER A 27 20.71 4.40 21.92
CA SER A 27 20.10 3.73 23.09
C SER A 27 18.57 3.72 23.03
N GLN A 28 17.99 4.49 22.10
CA GLN A 28 16.55 4.68 21.95
C GLN A 28 16.19 4.77 20.47
N VAL A 29 14.99 4.32 20.15
CA VAL A 29 14.36 4.44 18.83
C VAL A 29 13.01 5.11 19.05
N THR A 30 12.70 6.11 18.23
CA THR A 30 11.45 6.87 18.31
C THR A 30 10.83 6.94 16.93
N VAL A 31 9.51 6.89 16.87
CA VAL A 31 8.72 7.06 15.65
C VAL A 31 7.43 7.80 16.00
N ASN A 32 6.91 8.58 15.05
CA ASN A 32 5.77 9.48 15.28
C ASN A 32 4.44 8.98 14.68
N HIS A 33 4.41 7.77 14.13
CA HIS A 33 3.24 7.15 13.53
C HIS A 33 3.36 5.62 13.61
N PHE A 34 2.25 4.92 13.38
CA PHE A 34 2.20 3.47 13.27
C PHE A 34 1.68 3.05 11.89
N ASP A 35 2.54 2.42 11.11
CA ASP A 35 2.20 1.64 9.92
C ASP A 35 3.11 0.41 9.84
N VAL A 36 2.98 -0.37 8.76
CA VAL A 36 3.75 -1.61 8.59
C VAL A 36 5.26 -1.36 8.51
N ASP A 37 5.72 -0.33 7.80
CA ASP A 37 7.15 -0.04 7.65
C ASP A 37 7.74 0.54 8.96
N ALA A 38 7.03 1.49 9.58
CA ALA A 38 7.38 2.02 10.90
C ALA A 38 7.48 0.90 11.94
N PHE A 39 6.50 0.00 11.98
CA PHE A 39 6.50 -1.11 12.94
C PHE A 39 7.67 -2.07 12.68
N THR A 40 7.85 -2.53 11.44
CA THR A 40 8.87 -3.54 11.12
C THR A 40 10.30 -2.98 11.27
N SER A 41 10.52 -1.70 10.97
CA SER A 41 11.81 -1.02 11.19
C SER A 41 12.14 -0.84 12.68
N VAL A 42 11.19 -0.41 13.51
CA VAL A 42 11.37 -0.31 14.97
C VAL A 42 11.60 -1.70 15.57
N TRP A 43 10.78 -2.68 15.20
CA TRP A 43 10.94 -4.05 15.68
C TRP A 43 12.31 -4.63 15.31
N ALA A 44 12.80 -4.37 14.10
CA ALA A 44 14.11 -4.84 13.65
C ALA A 44 15.27 -4.24 14.48
N LEU A 45 15.17 -2.97 14.90
CA LEU A 45 16.15 -2.37 15.81
C LEU A 45 16.08 -2.92 17.24
N MET A 46 14.88 -3.27 17.70
CA MET A 46 14.68 -3.86 19.04
C MET A 46 15.14 -5.33 19.11
N TYR A 47 15.01 -6.09 18.02
CA TYR A 47 15.28 -7.52 17.96
C TYR A 47 16.22 -7.88 16.79
N PRO A 48 17.45 -7.34 16.74
CA PRO A 48 18.31 -7.38 15.56
C PRO A 48 18.70 -8.79 15.11
N GLU A 49 18.97 -9.70 16.05
CA GLU A 49 19.31 -11.09 15.71
C GLU A 49 18.17 -11.81 15.01
N HIS A 50 16.92 -11.57 15.45
CA HIS A 50 15.75 -12.16 14.81
C HIS A 50 15.48 -11.49 13.46
N ALA A 51 15.62 -10.17 13.38
CA ALA A 51 15.45 -9.42 12.13
C ALA A 51 16.40 -9.90 11.02
N LEU A 52 17.66 -10.17 11.36
CA LEU A 52 18.66 -10.71 10.43
C LEU A 52 18.34 -12.14 9.95
N ARG A 53 17.60 -12.94 10.75
CA ARG A 53 17.15 -14.28 10.33
C ARG A 53 15.95 -14.24 9.39
N HIS A 54 15.16 -13.17 9.46
CA HIS A 54 13.91 -13.00 8.72
C HIS A 54 13.96 -11.78 7.76
N THR A 55 15.15 -11.43 7.28
CA THR A 55 15.36 -10.22 6.48
C THR A 55 14.48 -10.19 5.24
N ARG A 56 14.31 -11.32 4.55
CA ARG A 56 13.55 -11.36 3.29
C ARG A 56 12.06 -11.09 3.55
N GLU A 57 11.50 -11.75 4.55
CA GLU A 57 10.10 -11.62 4.94
C GLU A 57 9.78 -10.21 5.43
N LEU A 58 10.68 -9.61 6.23
CA LEU A 58 10.51 -8.25 6.75
C LEU A 58 10.60 -7.20 5.65
N ARG A 59 11.51 -7.33 4.69
CA ARG A 59 11.60 -6.42 3.53
C ARG A 59 10.34 -6.47 2.69
N GLU A 60 9.86 -7.68 2.36
CA GLU A 60 8.63 -7.81 1.58
C GLU A 60 7.42 -7.31 2.38
N CYS A 61 7.35 -7.56 3.69
CA CYS A 61 6.31 -7.00 4.56
C CYS A 61 6.30 -5.46 4.50
N ALA A 62 7.44 -4.80 4.66
CA ALA A 62 7.52 -3.34 4.58
C ALA A 62 7.15 -2.83 3.17
N HIS A 63 7.68 -3.44 2.10
CA HIS A 63 7.41 -3.04 0.71
C HIS A 63 5.93 -3.21 0.34
N ILE A 64 5.31 -4.32 0.73
CA ILE A 64 3.88 -4.56 0.55
C ILE A 64 3.07 -3.60 1.42
N GLY A 65 3.47 -3.38 2.68
CA GLY A 65 2.74 -2.52 3.60
C GLY A 65 2.63 -1.08 3.12
N ASP A 66 3.76 -0.50 2.73
CA ASP A 66 3.87 0.93 2.43
C ASP A 66 3.57 1.22 0.95
N PHE A 67 4.23 0.51 0.04
CA PHE A 67 4.05 0.73 -1.41
C PHE A 67 2.93 -0.10 -2.03
N ARG A 68 2.44 -1.13 -1.32
CA ARG A 68 1.34 -2.00 -1.79
C ARG A 68 1.69 -2.84 -3.01
N GLU A 69 2.96 -2.86 -3.41
CA GLU A 69 3.44 -3.60 -4.57
C GLU A 69 3.76 -5.05 -4.18
N LEU A 70 2.83 -5.95 -4.45
CA LEU A 70 3.01 -7.39 -4.21
C LEU A 70 3.68 -8.09 -5.40
N ASP A 71 4.72 -8.86 -5.13
CA ASP A 71 5.34 -9.76 -6.10
C ASP A 71 5.64 -11.11 -5.46
N LEU A 72 4.72 -12.06 -5.64
CA LEU A 72 4.81 -13.39 -5.04
C LEU A 72 5.94 -14.25 -5.60
N SER A 73 6.63 -13.81 -6.65
CA SER A 73 7.84 -14.50 -7.14
C SER A 73 9.06 -14.23 -6.26
N ARG A 74 9.02 -13.18 -5.42
CA ARG A 74 10.15 -12.80 -4.57
C ARG A 74 10.24 -13.69 -3.33
N PRO A 75 11.47 -14.08 -2.92
CA PRO A 75 11.68 -14.79 -1.68
C PRO A 75 11.13 -14.01 -0.48
N GLY A 76 10.32 -14.67 0.35
CA GLY A 76 9.72 -14.06 1.54
C GLY A 76 8.41 -13.32 1.28
N ALA A 77 7.98 -13.12 0.01
CA ALA A 77 6.78 -12.34 -0.30
C ALA A 77 5.48 -12.96 0.19
N ASP A 78 5.36 -14.30 0.17
CA ASP A 78 4.19 -14.98 0.72
C ASP A 78 4.04 -14.74 2.23
N THR A 79 5.13 -14.93 2.99
CA THR A 79 5.16 -14.64 4.43
C THR A 79 4.98 -13.14 4.69
N GLY A 80 5.64 -12.27 3.92
CA GLY A 80 5.48 -10.82 4.01
C GLY A 80 4.03 -10.37 3.82
N LEU A 81 3.32 -10.94 2.84
CA LEU A 81 1.90 -10.69 2.64
C LEU A 81 1.06 -11.15 3.83
N LYS A 82 1.31 -12.34 4.38
CA LYS A 82 0.60 -12.83 5.58
C LYS A 82 0.82 -11.90 6.77
N LEU A 83 2.03 -11.39 6.96
CA LEU A 83 2.36 -10.43 8.02
C LEU A 83 1.66 -9.09 7.82
N CYS A 84 1.65 -8.53 6.60
CA CYS A 84 0.85 -7.34 6.29
C CYS A 84 -0.63 -7.54 6.59
N CYS A 85 -1.21 -8.65 6.11
CA CYS A 85 -2.61 -8.99 6.36
C CYS A 85 -2.89 -9.13 7.85
N TRP A 86 -1.97 -9.74 8.62
CA TRP A 86 -2.08 -9.88 10.07
C TRP A 86 -2.02 -8.53 10.79
N LEU A 87 -1.01 -7.70 10.50
CA LEU A 87 -0.83 -6.36 11.10
C LEU A 87 -2.08 -5.50 10.87
N ASN A 88 -2.48 -5.34 9.61
CA ASN A 88 -3.62 -4.50 9.24
C ASN A 88 -4.96 -5.04 9.78
N THR A 89 -5.14 -6.37 9.81
CA THR A 89 -6.38 -6.95 10.33
C THR A 89 -6.46 -6.84 11.84
N THR A 90 -5.35 -7.05 12.55
CA THR A 90 -5.26 -6.87 14.00
C THR A 90 -5.47 -5.42 14.36
N GLU A 91 -4.85 -4.48 13.63
CA GLU A 91 -5.01 -3.06 13.87
C GLU A 91 -6.47 -2.64 13.74
N ARG A 92 -7.13 -3.00 12.62
CA ARG A 92 -8.55 -2.70 12.37
C ARG A 92 -9.50 -3.32 13.40
N LYS A 93 -9.13 -4.44 14.03
CA LYS A 93 -9.96 -5.13 15.03
C LYS A 93 -9.87 -4.47 16.40
N HIS A 94 -8.70 -3.95 16.76
CA HIS A 94 -8.41 -3.51 18.13
C HIS A 94 -8.41 -2.00 18.31
N PHE A 95 -8.24 -1.22 17.25
CA PHE A 95 -8.07 0.23 17.35
C PHE A 95 -9.07 1.01 16.48
N ALA A 96 -9.27 2.26 16.87
CA ALA A 96 -10.01 3.23 16.07
C ALA A 96 -9.29 3.48 14.73
N ARG A 97 -9.98 4.09 13.76
CA ARG A 97 -9.38 4.33 12.44
C ARG A 97 -8.20 5.30 12.56
N PRO A 98 -7.27 5.30 11.58
CA PRO A 98 -6.17 6.26 11.56
C PRO A 98 -6.66 7.69 11.80
N PHE A 99 -5.91 8.46 12.60
CA PHE A 99 -6.19 9.85 12.99
C PHE A 99 -7.38 10.07 13.94
N GLU A 100 -8.04 9.01 14.43
CA GLU A 100 -9.10 9.11 15.45
C GLU A 100 -8.55 9.02 16.89
N SER A 101 -7.39 8.39 17.07
CA SER A 101 -6.72 8.21 18.37
C SER A 101 -5.19 8.25 18.23
N SER A 102 -4.47 8.37 19.36
CA SER A 102 -3.01 8.22 19.35
C SER A 102 -2.61 6.80 18.92
N ASP A 103 -1.49 6.69 18.21
CA ASP A 103 -0.88 5.41 17.84
C ASP A 103 -0.14 4.75 19.01
N ASP A 104 0.07 5.47 20.13
CA ASP A 104 0.83 4.99 21.29
C ASP A 104 0.28 3.68 21.86
N GLU A 105 -1.04 3.49 21.81
CA GLU A 105 -1.71 2.29 22.33
C GLU A 105 -1.50 1.06 21.44
N LYS A 106 -1.09 1.24 20.17
CA LYS A 106 -0.86 0.16 19.22
C LYS A 106 0.43 -0.59 19.53
N TRP A 107 1.49 0.15 19.85
CA TRP A 107 2.83 -0.41 20.04
C TRP A 107 2.88 -1.54 21.08
N PRO A 108 2.33 -1.39 22.30
CA PRO A 108 2.33 -2.46 23.27
C PRO A 108 1.66 -3.73 22.75
N VAL A 109 0.54 -3.64 22.03
CA VAL A 109 -0.21 -4.82 21.55
C VAL A 109 0.59 -5.65 20.53
N PHE A 110 1.33 -4.98 19.65
CA PHE A 110 2.13 -5.67 18.62
C PHE A 110 3.50 -6.10 19.13
N LEU A 111 4.11 -5.34 20.04
CA LEU A 111 5.37 -5.68 20.69
C LEU A 111 5.20 -6.66 21.87
N GLU A 112 3.98 -6.87 22.36
CA GLU A 112 3.68 -7.69 23.53
C GLU A 112 4.33 -9.08 23.44
N SER A 113 5.14 -9.44 24.45
CA SER A 113 5.60 -10.80 24.76
C SER A 113 6.06 -11.66 23.57
N GLY A 114 6.67 -11.05 22.54
CA GLY A 114 7.14 -11.79 21.37
C GLY A 114 6.03 -12.32 20.44
N ARG A 115 4.83 -11.73 20.49
CA ARG A 115 3.70 -12.11 19.62
C ARG A 115 4.08 -11.96 18.15
N PHE A 116 4.63 -10.80 17.74
CA PHE A 116 5.06 -10.63 16.35
C PHE A 116 6.14 -11.64 15.94
N LEU A 117 7.08 -11.98 16.82
CA LEU A 117 8.07 -13.03 16.54
C LEU A 117 7.41 -14.40 16.33
N SER A 118 6.39 -14.72 17.12
CA SER A 118 5.62 -15.97 16.97
C SER A 118 4.93 -16.02 15.59
N VAL A 119 4.28 -14.93 15.18
CA VAL A 119 3.63 -14.82 13.86
C VAL A 119 4.65 -14.86 12.72
N LEU A 120 5.81 -14.21 12.88
CA LEU A 120 6.89 -14.22 11.91
C LEU A 120 7.51 -15.61 11.73
N THR A 121 7.61 -16.38 12.82
CA THR A 121 8.22 -17.72 12.82
C THR A 121 7.27 -18.78 12.27
N ASP A 122 6.00 -18.73 12.68
CA ASP A 122 4.95 -19.66 12.23
C ASP A 122 3.65 -18.90 11.94
N PRO A 123 3.53 -18.25 10.76
CA PRO A 123 2.33 -17.51 10.43
C PRO A 123 1.10 -18.41 10.35
N GLU A 124 1.26 -19.71 10.07
CA GLU A 124 0.15 -20.64 9.95
C GLU A 124 -0.55 -20.92 11.29
N ALA A 125 0.17 -20.85 12.41
CA ALA A 125 -0.43 -20.91 13.74
C ALA A 125 -1.44 -19.76 14.00
N PHE A 126 -1.31 -18.65 13.28
CA PHE A 126 -2.15 -17.46 13.39
C PHE A 126 -3.08 -17.28 12.19
N ARG A 127 -3.32 -18.33 11.41
CA ARG A 127 -4.10 -18.30 10.15
C ARG A 127 -5.45 -17.60 10.27
N SER A 128 -6.19 -17.82 11.35
CA SER A 128 -7.52 -17.22 11.57
C SER A 128 -7.48 -15.68 11.66
N GLU A 129 -6.32 -15.09 11.91
CA GLU A 129 -6.15 -13.65 12.06
C GLU A 129 -5.87 -12.94 10.72
N TRP A 130 -5.33 -13.63 9.72
CA TRP A 130 -4.92 -13.03 8.44
C TRP A 130 -5.55 -13.67 7.18
N GLN A 131 -6.07 -14.89 7.26
CA GLN A 131 -6.46 -15.68 6.08
C GLN A 131 -7.53 -15.02 5.23
N GLU A 132 -8.51 -14.34 5.84
CA GLU A 132 -9.59 -13.69 5.08
C GLU A 132 -9.01 -12.62 4.14
N GLU A 133 -8.18 -11.72 4.66
CA GLU A 133 -7.55 -10.66 3.87
C GLU A 133 -6.60 -11.24 2.82
N TYR A 134 -5.76 -12.19 3.21
CA TYR A 134 -4.84 -12.85 2.29
C TYR A 134 -5.59 -13.51 1.13
N ARG A 135 -6.70 -14.22 1.40
CA ARG A 135 -7.51 -14.85 0.35
C ARG A 135 -8.09 -13.81 -0.60
N ARG A 136 -8.61 -12.69 -0.10
CA ARG A 136 -9.09 -11.59 -0.96
C ARG A 136 -8.00 -11.10 -1.92
N VAL A 137 -6.78 -10.90 -1.41
CA VAL A 137 -5.64 -10.48 -2.23
C VAL A 137 -5.33 -11.49 -3.32
N ARG A 138 -5.29 -12.80 -2.99
CA ARG A 138 -4.98 -13.86 -3.95
C ARG A 138 -6.08 -14.03 -4.99
N ASP A 139 -7.35 -14.06 -4.57
CA ASP A 139 -8.50 -14.18 -5.45
C ASP A 139 -8.54 -13.02 -6.47
N ASP A 140 -8.24 -11.80 -6.04
CA ASP A 140 -8.20 -10.63 -6.92
C ASP A 140 -6.95 -10.61 -7.82
N ALA A 141 -5.81 -11.11 -7.35
CA ALA A 141 -4.63 -11.27 -8.20
C ALA A 141 -4.87 -12.29 -9.33
N ASP A 142 -5.54 -13.40 -9.01
CA ASP A 142 -5.92 -14.42 -9.99
C ASP A 142 -6.97 -13.88 -10.98
N LEU A 143 -7.93 -13.06 -10.52
CA LEU A 143 -8.88 -12.36 -11.40
C LEU A 143 -8.17 -11.44 -12.40
N ILE A 144 -7.21 -10.64 -11.92
CA ILE A 144 -6.44 -9.73 -12.79
C ILE A 144 -5.68 -10.55 -13.83
N ALA A 145 -4.99 -11.61 -13.41
CA ALA A 145 -4.23 -12.47 -14.32
C ALA A 145 -5.12 -13.14 -15.39
N ALA A 146 -6.36 -13.49 -15.04
CA ALA A 146 -7.28 -14.19 -15.93
C ALA A 146 -8.09 -13.26 -16.86
N SER A 147 -8.35 -12.01 -16.46
CA SER A 147 -9.39 -11.20 -17.10
C SER A 147 -9.08 -9.72 -17.25
N ALA A 148 -7.98 -9.21 -16.69
CA ALA A 148 -7.63 -7.80 -16.84
C ALA A 148 -6.76 -7.52 -18.08
N SER A 149 -6.90 -6.32 -18.64
CA SER A 149 -5.98 -5.77 -19.63
C SER A 149 -5.01 -4.82 -18.94
N VAL A 150 -3.70 -5.01 -19.12
CA VAL A 150 -2.67 -4.16 -18.50
C VAL A 150 -1.81 -3.53 -19.59
N ARG A 151 -1.76 -2.19 -19.63
CA ARG A 151 -0.99 -1.40 -20.61
C ARG A 151 -0.08 -0.42 -19.89
N ARG A 152 1.19 -0.34 -20.29
CA ARG A 152 2.19 0.55 -19.69
C ARG A 152 2.59 1.67 -20.66
N TYR A 153 2.70 2.89 -20.13
CA TYR A 153 3.09 4.11 -20.83
C TYR A 153 4.31 4.70 -20.11
N ALA A 154 5.50 4.28 -20.56
CA ALA A 154 6.76 4.55 -19.85
C ALA A 154 7.20 6.02 -19.90
N ASP A 155 6.74 6.78 -20.91
CA ASP A 155 7.04 8.19 -21.11
C ASP A 155 6.40 9.10 -20.05
N ILE A 156 5.36 8.62 -19.37
CA ILE A 156 4.63 9.33 -18.31
C ILE A 156 4.47 8.50 -17.03
N ASP A 157 5.24 7.41 -16.92
CA ASP A 157 5.21 6.43 -15.83
C ASP A 157 3.80 5.99 -15.37
N LEU A 158 2.97 5.67 -16.36
CA LEU A 158 1.56 5.32 -16.16
C LEU A 158 1.29 3.87 -16.52
N CYS A 159 0.54 3.17 -15.67
CA CYS A 159 -0.02 1.85 -15.96
C CYS A 159 -1.55 1.92 -16.00
N ALA A 160 -2.14 1.58 -17.15
CA ALA A 160 -3.58 1.44 -17.31
C ALA A 160 -4.00 -0.02 -17.10
N VAL A 161 -4.98 -0.23 -16.22
CA VAL A 161 -5.53 -1.53 -15.88
C VAL A 161 -7.04 -1.52 -16.12
N GLU A 162 -7.53 -2.40 -16.97
CA GLU A 162 -8.96 -2.61 -17.19
C GLU A 162 -9.37 -3.88 -16.46
N CYS A 163 -10.21 -3.75 -15.44
CA CYS A 163 -10.69 -4.86 -14.62
C CYS A 163 -12.21 -5.03 -14.76
N PRO A 164 -12.76 -6.24 -14.62
CA PRO A 164 -14.21 -6.43 -14.67
C PRO A 164 -14.93 -5.78 -13.46
N ARG A 165 -14.27 -5.70 -12.31
CA ARG A 165 -14.78 -5.13 -11.06
C ARG A 165 -13.64 -4.53 -10.21
N PRO A 166 -13.95 -3.72 -9.18
CA PRO A 166 -12.97 -3.32 -8.17
C PRO A 166 -12.27 -4.53 -7.52
N VAL A 167 -10.99 -4.34 -7.23
CA VAL A 167 -10.06 -5.37 -6.75
C VAL A 167 -9.22 -4.84 -5.58
N HIS A 168 -8.68 -5.75 -4.78
CA HIS A 168 -7.82 -5.44 -3.66
C HIS A 168 -6.56 -4.70 -4.14
N TYR A 169 -6.19 -3.63 -3.43
CA TYR A 169 -5.10 -2.75 -3.82
C TYR A 169 -3.74 -3.47 -3.90
N TYR A 170 -3.43 -4.41 -2.99
CA TYR A 170 -2.22 -5.26 -3.13
C TYR A 170 -2.18 -6.06 -4.44
N ALA A 171 -3.32 -6.54 -4.94
CA ALA A 171 -3.37 -7.24 -6.22
C ALA A 171 -3.17 -6.28 -7.39
N LEU A 172 -3.89 -5.14 -7.37
CA LEU A 172 -3.77 -4.09 -8.39
C LEU A 172 -2.34 -3.52 -8.45
N PHE A 173 -1.74 -3.21 -7.30
CA PHE A 173 -0.43 -2.59 -7.24
C PHE A 173 0.71 -3.58 -7.47
N GLY A 174 0.45 -4.88 -7.28
CA GLY A 174 1.35 -5.94 -7.72
C GLY A 174 1.57 -5.94 -9.24
N VAL A 175 0.50 -5.85 -10.05
CA VAL A 175 0.64 -5.86 -11.52
C VAL A 175 1.12 -4.52 -12.09
N THR A 176 0.92 -3.44 -11.36
CA THR A 176 1.41 -2.09 -11.71
C THR A 176 2.73 -1.73 -11.04
N ARG A 177 3.42 -2.71 -10.43
CA ARG A 177 4.72 -2.51 -9.78
C ARG A 177 5.69 -1.77 -10.69
N GLY A 178 6.36 -0.77 -10.13
CA GLY A 178 7.34 0.04 -10.84
C GLY A 178 6.76 1.19 -11.67
N CYS A 179 5.44 1.37 -11.67
CA CYS A 179 4.78 2.56 -12.19
C CYS A 179 4.24 3.41 -11.04
N ASP A 180 4.41 4.72 -11.13
CA ASP A 180 3.98 5.70 -10.15
C ASP A 180 2.55 6.19 -10.33
N VAL A 181 2.01 6.12 -11.56
CA VAL A 181 0.62 6.51 -11.86
C VAL A 181 -0.15 5.28 -12.33
N VAL A 182 -1.34 5.07 -11.78
CA VAL A 182 -2.23 3.97 -12.16
C VAL A 182 -3.57 4.53 -12.61
N VAL A 183 -3.99 4.16 -13.83
CA VAL A 183 -5.36 4.39 -14.30
C VAL A 183 -6.08 3.05 -14.24
N THR A 184 -7.15 2.96 -13.47
CA THR A 184 -7.97 1.75 -13.42
C THR A 184 -9.36 2.03 -13.96
N SER A 185 -9.84 1.21 -14.89
CA SER A 185 -11.22 1.25 -15.36
C SER A 185 -11.94 -0.05 -15.06
N TYR A 186 -13.22 0.03 -14.73
CA TYR A 186 -14.05 -1.10 -14.35
C TYR A 186 -15.21 -1.34 -15.32
N GLY A 187 -15.78 -2.54 -15.30
CA GLY A 187 -16.89 -2.93 -16.19
C GLY A 187 -18.19 -2.13 -16.01
N ASP A 188 -18.35 -1.43 -14.88
CA ASP A 188 -19.46 -0.51 -14.61
C ASP A 188 -19.24 0.91 -15.19
N GLY A 189 -18.14 1.12 -15.93
CA GLY A 189 -17.77 2.41 -16.50
C GLY A 189 -17.04 3.35 -15.54
N ARG A 190 -16.76 2.92 -14.30
CA ARG A 190 -15.97 3.70 -13.35
C ARG A 190 -14.51 3.74 -13.76
N VAL A 191 -13.89 4.90 -13.60
CA VAL A 191 -12.47 5.14 -13.87
C VAL A 191 -11.84 5.88 -12.71
N GLU A 192 -10.66 5.43 -12.32
CA GLU A 192 -9.84 5.97 -11.23
C GLU A 192 -8.44 6.26 -11.74
N VAL A 193 -7.87 7.39 -11.35
CA VAL A 193 -6.45 7.70 -11.52
C VAL A 193 -5.85 7.88 -10.14
N GLU A 194 -4.84 7.08 -9.82
CA GLU A 194 -4.15 7.12 -8.54
C GLU A 194 -2.66 7.38 -8.75
N GLN A 195 -2.14 8.36 -8.02
CA GLN A 195 -0.69 8.57 -7.90
C GLN A 195 -0.19 7.85 -6.65
N LYS A 196 0.76 6.93 -6.83
CA LYS A 196 1.24 6.09 -5.74
C LYS A 196 2.03 6.88 -4.71
N TYR A 197 2.09 6.30 -3.52
CA TYR A 197 2.92 6.82 -2.42
C TYR A 197 4.42 6.84 -2.77
N THR A 198 4.86 6.02 -3.72
CA THR A 198 6.25 6.05 -4.25
C THR A 198 6.67 7.43 -4.74
N GLN A 199 5.75 8.28 -5.21
CA GLN A 199 6.07 9.66 -5.61
C GLN A 199 6.25 10.64 -4.43
N PHE A 200 5.97 10.20 -3.20
CA PHE A 200 6.10 11.00 -1.97
C PHE A 200 7.46 10.81 -1.29
N VAL A 201 8.19 9.75 -1.65
CA VAL A 201 9.45 9.36 -1.02
C VAL A 201 10.56 9.19 -2.06
N ASP A 202 11.81 9.28 -1.61
CA ASP A 202 12.99 9.04 -2.45
C ASP A 202 13.33 7.54 -2.46
N LEU A 203 12.97 6.86 -3.54
CA LEU A 203 13.32 5.44 -3.73
C LEU A 203 14.81 5.29 -4.06
N SER A 204 15.44 4.27 -3.47
CA SER A 204 16.82 3.89 -3.76
C SER A 204 16.95 2.99 -5.00
N SER A 205 15.90 2.22 -5.32
CA SER A 205 15.90 1.22 -6.39
C SER A 205 15.61 1.78 -7.77
N ARG A 206 14.91 2.91 -7.87
CA ARG A 206 14.54 3.56 -9.14
C ARG A 206 14.25 5.05 -8.96
N PRO A 207 14.37 5.87 -10.02
CA PRO A 207 13.79 7.21 -10.01
C PRO A 207 12.26 7.14 -10.01
N THR A 208 11.63 8.21 -9.53
CA THR A 208 10.18 8.43 -9.56
C THR A 208 9.87 9.65 -10.43
N PHE A 209 8.71 9.62 -11.08
CA PHE A 209 8.25 10.77 -11.83
C PHE A 209 7.69 11.85 -10.89
N PRO A 210 7.73 13.14 -11.26
CA PRO A 210 7.13 14.20 -10.45
C PRO A 210 5.64 13.94 -10.22
N ARG A 211 5.18 14.21 -9.00
CA ARG A 211 3.75 14.25 -8.70
C ARG A 211 3.11 15.47 -9.38
N VAL A 212 1.88 15.31 -9.86
CA VAL A 212 1.20 16.31 -10.69
C VAL A 212 -0.09 16.72 -10.00
N GLU A 213 -0.41 18.01 -9.96
CA GLU A 213 -1.71 18.46 -9.48
C GLU A 213 -2.80 18.07 -10.48
N LEU A 214 -3.62 17.08 -10.09
CA LEU A 214 -4.68 16.51 -10.95
C LEU A 214 -5.93 17.41 -11.04
N GLY A 215 -6.01 18.50 -10.26
CA GLY A 215 -7.15 19.42 -10.27
C GLY A 215 -7.44 20.03 -11.65
N GLY A 216 -6.40 20.45 -12.37
CA GLY A 216 -6.56 20.97 -13.73
C GLY A 216 -7.08 19.91 -14.71
N LEU A 217 -6.69 18.64 -14.53
CA LEU A 217 -7.23 17.54 -15.32
C LEU A 217 -8.72 17.32 -15.00
N ALA A 218 -9.11 17.36 -13.72
CA ALA A 218 -10.51 17.25 -13.32
C ALA A 218 -11.39 18.34 -13.95
N GLU A 219 -10.92 19.59 -13.97
CA GLU A 219 -11.64 20.71 -14.62
C GLU A 219 -11.86 20.48 -16.11
N VAL A 220 -10.82 20.02 -16.82
CA VAL A 220 -10.90 19.70 -18.25
C VAL A 220 -11.90 18.56 -18.49
N LEU A 221 -11.81 17.47 -17.73
CA LEU A 221 -12.70 16.32 -17.87
C LEU A 221 -14.16 16.69 -17.56
N ASN A 222 -14.41 17.48 -16.51
CA ASN A 222 -15.74 17.98 -16.18
C ASN A 222 -16.32 18.85 -17.30
N THR A 223 -15.50 19.71 -17.91
CA THR A 223 -15.92 20.55 -19.04
C THR A 223 -16.31 19.70 -20.26
N LEU A 224 -15.55 18.64 -20.55
CA LEU A 224 -15.85 17.73 -21.66
C LEU A 224 -17.13 16.93 -21.40
N GLU A 225 -17.29 16.36 -20.22
CA GLU A 225 -18.49 15.61 -19.82
C GLU A 225 -19.75 16.49 -19.87
N ALA A 226 -19.68 17.73 -19.39
CA ALA A 226 -20.81 18.66 -19.43
C ALA A 226 -21.27 18.99 -20.86
N ARG A 227 -20.35 19.00 -21.84
CA ARG A 227 -20.68 19.23 -23.26
C ARG A 227 -21.29 18.00 -23.93
N LEU A 228 -20.96 16.81 -23.45
CA LEU A 228 -21.42 15.53 -24.00
C LEU A 228 -22.68 15.00 -23.31
N ALA A 229 -22.99 15.49 -22.11
CA ALA A 229 -24.12 15.03 -21.31
C ALA A 229 -25.48 15.39 -21.94
N PRO A 230 -26.43 14.44 -22.02
CA PRO A 230 -27.81 14.73 -22.37
C PRO A 230 -28.46 15.69 -21.37
N ALA A 231 -29.39 16.53 -21.84
CA ALA A 231 -30.17 17.41 -20.97
C ALA A 231 -30.94 16.59 -19.91
N GLY A 232 -30.71 16.90 -18.63
CA GLY A 232 -31.39 16.26 -17.50
C GLY A 232 -30.73 15.01 -16.92
N ALA A 233 -29.53 14.63 -17.37
CA ALA A 233 -28.75 13.54 -16.75
C ALA A 233 -28.23 13.94 -15.36
N GLU A 234 -28.22 12.99 -14.42
CA GLU A 234 -27.56 13.17 -13.13
C GLU A 234 -26.04 13.29 -13.35
N GLN A 235 -25.48 14.45 -12.99
CA GLN A 235 -24.09 14.78 -13.32
C GLN A 235 -23.13 14.30 -12.23
N ALA A 236 -22.61 13.08 -12.40
CA ALA A 236 -21.37 12.70 -11.75
C ALA A 236 -20.22 13.57 -12.30
N VAL A 237 -19.38 14.06 -11.39
CA VAL A 237 -18.25 14.94 -11.69
C VAL A 237 -16.93 14.25 -11.34
N TRP A 238 -15.88 14.61 -12.04
CA TRP A 238 -14.52 14.29 -11.68
C TRP A 238 -14.13 15.09 -10.44
N LEU A 239 -13.88 14.35 -9.35
CA LEU A 239 -13.39 14.85 -8.08
C LEU A 239 -11.91 14.49 -7.97
N CYS A 240 -11.14 15.33 -7.28
CA CYS A 240 -9.71 15.18 -7.14
C CYS A 240 -9.26 15.47 -5.71
N GLU A 241 -8.40 14.62 -5.16
CA GLU A 241 -7.63 14.89 -3.94
C GLU A 241 -6.44 15.84 -4.22
N ARG A 242 -5.84 16.41 -3.19
CA ARG A 242 -4.73 17.37 -3.36
C ARG A 242 -3.44 16.59 -3.60
N ALA A 243 -2.48 17.11 -4.37
CA ALA A 243 -1.23 16.37 -4.59
C ALA A 243 -0.40 16.15 -3.30
N VAL A 244 -0.67 16.91 -2.24
CA VAL A 244 -0.04 16.73 -0.91
C VAL A 244 -0.61 15.54 -0.13
N ASP A 245 -1.73 14.94 -0.56
CA ASP A 245 -2.25 13.71 0.04
C ASP A 245 -1.33 12.53 -0.33
N THR A 246 -1.22 11.50 0.53
CA THR A 246 -0.18 10.46 0.36
C THR A 246 -0.36 9.60 -0.90
N GLY A 247 -1.58 9.45 -1.41
CA GLY A 247 -1.86 8.82 -2.69
C GLY A 247 -3.10 9.41 -3.35
N PRO A 248 -2.98 10.58 -4.03
CA PRO A 248 -4.13 11.35 -4.46
C PRO A 248 -4.91 10.62 -5.54
N LEU A 249 -6.23 10.58 -5.33
CA LEU A 249 -7.21 9.97 -6.22
C LEU A 249 -7.92 11.02 -7.07
N LEU A 250 -8.05 10.73 -8.36
CA LEU A 250 -8.99 11.38 -9.27
C LEU A 250 -10.03 10.35 -9.72
N ARG A 251 -11.31 10.61 -9.49
CA ARG A 251 -12.41 9.70 -9.85
C ARG A 251 -13.66 10.47 -10.22
N ARG A 252 -14.44 9.92 -11.15
CA ARG A 252 -15.82 10.35 -11.42
C ARG A 252 -16.78 9.81 -10.36
N ASP A 253 -17.44 10.70 -9.62
CA ASP A 253 -18.39 10.34 -8.57
C ASP A 253 -19.47 11.43 -8.38
N LEU A 254 -20.42 11.21 -7.48
CA LEU A 254 -21.37 12.25 -7.07
C LEU A 254 -20.66 13.32 -6.22
N PRO A 255 -20.94 14.63 -6.43
CA PRO A 255 -20.26 15.72 -5.70
C PRO A 255 -20.35 15.63 -4.17
N SER A 256 -21.39 14.98 -3.65
CA SER A 256 -21.64 14.82 -2.20
C SER A 256 -20.83 13.70 -1.55
N ARG A 257 -20.13 12.87 -2.34
CA ARG A 257 -19.34 11.75 -1.83
C ARG A 257 -17.89 12.17 -1.63
N ARG A 258 -17.38 11.89 -0.42
CA ARG A 258 -15.94 11.98 -0.16
C ARG A 258 -15.24 10.91 -0.97
N LEU A 259 -14.16 11.29 -1.65
CA LEU A 259 -13.29 10.33 -2.29
C LEU A 259 -12.69 9.37 -1.25
N SER A 260 -12.72 8.09 -1.59
CA SER A 260 -12.09 7.00 -0.86
C SER A 260 -11.75 5.93 -1.87
N LYS A 261 -10.68 5.17 -1.64
CA LYS A 261 -10.34 4.05 -2.53
C LYS A 261 -11.51 3.06 -2.56
N VAL A 262 -11.88 2.58 -3.75
CA VAL A 262 -12.93 1.58 -3.86
C VAL A 262 -12.41 0.28 -3.26
N LEU A 263 -13.07 -0.16 -2.20
CA LEU A 263 -12.87 -1.49 -1.68
C LEU A 263 -13.73 -2.46 -2.52
N PRO A 264 -13.30 -3.72 -2.70
CA PRO A 264 -14.20 -4.76 -3.17
C PRO A 264 -15.51 -4.71 -2.37
N ASP A 265 -16.64 -4.92 -3.04
CA ASP A 265 -17.93 -4.97 -2.34
C ASP A 265 -17.83 -5.95 -1.16
N PRO A 266 -18.36 -5.59 0.03
CA PRO A 266 -18.40 -6.53 1.13
C PRO A 266 -19.16 -7.75 0.67
N VAL A 267 -18.52 -8.93 0.76
CA VAL A 267 -19.19 -10.20 0.49
C VAL A 267 -20.41 -10.24 1.40
N SER A 268 -21.59 -10.41 0.80
CA SER A 268 -22.84 -10.66 1.51
C SER A 268 -22.57 -11.69 2.61
N LYS A 269 -22.77 -11.30 3.86
CA LYS A 269 -22.69 -12.23 5.01
C LYS A 269 -23.67 -13.38 4.83
#